data_AF-A0A2K1KI27-F1
#
_entry.id   AF-A0A2K1KI27-F1
#
_cell.length_a   1.000
_cell.length_b   1.000
_cell.length_c   1.000
_cell.angle_alpha   90.00
_cell.angle_beta   90.00
_cell.angle_gamma   90.00
#
_symmetry.space_group_name_H-M   'P 1'
#
loop_
_entity.id
_entity.type
_entity.pdbx_description
1 polymer ?
#
loop_
_entity_poly.entity_id
_entity_poly.type
_entity_poly.pdbx_seq_one_letter_code
_entity_poly.pdbx_strand_id
1 'polypeptide(L)'
;MFLRSLQRIVDHWLLEEGLSVGYDDCINKVSPIAMEDIDVDDENVDIVLNNIRNISQLLVVESVDKNNPLSTMIDSGSKGSFVNLGHISSLIGQQWIREKRPARVLPSDRALVWYSPYDSSLQGQGFVNSSYSQGFNPIKYFFHCQEGRERLVNIGVNTSDAGYIQRHISKSM
;
A
#
# COMPACT_ATOMS: atom_id res chain seq x y z
N MET A 1 2.31 11.36 -36.98
CA MET A 1 2.04 12.82 -37.00
C MET A 1 1.16 13.24 -35.82
N PHE A 2 -0.01 12.60 -35.61
CA PHE A 2 -0.95 12.91 -34.52
C PHE A 2 -0.32 12.97 -33.10
N LEU A 3 0.35 11.91 -32.62
CA LEU A 3 0.91 11.87 -31.26
C LEU A 3 1.90 13.01 -30.97
N ARG A 4 2.78 13.33 -31.93
CA ARG A 4 3.74 14.42 -31.76
C ARG A 4 3.08 15.79 -31.66
N SER A 5 2.06 16.03 -32.49
CA SER A 5 1.32 17.30 -32.45
C SER A 5 0.56 17.44 -31.12
N LEU A 6 -0.07 16.36 -30.66
CA LEU A 6 -0.78 16.32 -29.38
C LEU A 6 0.17 16.58 -28.20
N GLN A 7 1.28 15.84 -28.13
CA GLN A 7 2.30 16.03 -27.09
C GLN A 7 2.77 17.48 -27.05
N ARG A 8 3.14 18.07 -28.19
CA ARG A 8 3.63 19.44 -28.22
C ARG A 8 2.61 20.47 -27.71
N ILE A 9 1.33 20.29 -28.02
CA ILE A 9 0.26 21.19 -27.55
C ILE A 9 0.06 21.02 -26.04
N VAL A 10 -0.04 19.78 -25.56
CA VAL A 10 -0.25 19.48 -24.13
C VAL A 10 0.94 19.96 -23.31
N ASP A 11 2.17 19.72 -23.77
CA ASP A 11 3.38 20.15 -23.08
C ASP A 11 3.45 21.69 -22.97
N HIS A 12 3.11 22.42 -24.04
CA HIS A 12 3.05 23.88 -23.98
C HIS A 12 1.97 24.39 -23.01
N TRP A 13 0.79 23.76 -22.99
CA TRP A 13 -0.27 24.11 -22.06
C TRP A 13 0.14 23.83 -20.61
N LEU A 14 0.77 22.69 -20.34
CA LEU A 14 1.21 22.29 -19.01
C LEU A 14 2.33 23.19 -18.46
N LEU A 15 3.15 23.80 -19.34
CA LEU A 15 4.14 24.80 -18.95
C LEU A 15 3.52 26.10 -18.42
N GLU A 16 2.32 26.46 -18.89
CA GLU A 16 1.60 27.66 -18.44
C GLU A 16 0.75 27.39 -17.19
N GLU A 17 0.00 26.29 -17.18
CA GLU A 17 -0.88 25.92 -16.06
C GLU A 17 -0.08 25.45 -14.83
N GLY A 18 0.94 24.62 -15.07
CA GLY A 18 1.69 23.94 -14.03
C GLY A 18 0.90 22.81 -13.35
N LEU A 19 1.61 21.79 -12.88
CA LEU A 19 1.06 20.76 -12.02
C LEU A 19 2.15 20.33 -11.03
N SER A 20 1.84 20.41 -9.74
CA SER A 20 2.75 20.01 -8.67
C SER A 20 1.99 19.26 -7.60
N VAL A 21 2.66 18.29 -6.96
CA VAL A 21 2.15 17.55 -5.81
C VAL A 21 3.01 17.92 -4.60
N GLY A 22 2.37 18.35 -3.52
CA GLY A 22 3.00 18.70 -2.26
C GLY A 22 2.67 17.72 -1.12
N TYR A 23 3.23 18.01 0.06
CA TYR A 23 2.89 17.28 1.27
C TYR A 23 1.43 17.53 1.69
N ASP A 24 0.92 18.74 1.52
CA ASP A 24 -0.45 19.11 1.90
C ASP A 24 -1.51 18.31 1.12
N ASP A 25 -1.20 17.88 -0.10
CA ASP A 25 -2.06 17.02 -0.91
C ASP A 25 -2.20 15.61 -0.32
N CYS A 26 -1.24 15.20 0.51
CA CYS A 26 -1.17 13.90 1.21
C CYS A 26 -1.84 13.91 2.59
N ILE A 27 -2.19 15.08 3.12
CA ILE A 27 -2.74 15.19 4.48
C ILE A 27 -4.24 14.92 4.43
N ASN A 28 -4.66 13.93 5.20
CA ASN A 28 -6.08 13.66 5.39
C ASN A 28 -6.68 14.65 6.40
N LYS A 29 -7.77 15.32 6.00
CA LYS A 29 -8.55 16.22 6.89
C LYS A 29 -9.58 15.45 7.73
N VAL A 30 -9.83 14.18 7.42
CA VAL A 30 -10.73 13.30 8.18
C VAL A 30 -9.98 12.71 9.36
N SER A 31 -10.63 12.67 10.53
CA SER A 31 -10.10 12.01 11.72
C SER A 31 -9.79 10.53 11.42
N PRO A 32 -8.65 10.00 11.90
CA PRO A 32 -8.35 8.57 11.77
C PRO A 32 -9.51 7.74 12.30
N ILE A 33 -9.82 6.63 11.62
CA ILE A 33 -10.75 5.64 12.16
C ILE A 33 -10.11 5.10 13.44
N ALA A 34 -10.72 5.38 14.59
CA ALA A 34 -10.35 4.76 15.85
C ALA A 34 -10.70 3.28 15.73
N MET A 35 -9.71 2.45 15.41
CA MET A 35 -9.87 1.01 15.48
C MET A 35 -9.63 0.61 16.93
N GLU A 36 -10.71 0.28 17.62
CA GLU A 36 -10.64 -0.52 18.84
C GLU A 36 -10.13 -1.92 18.48
N ASP A 37 -9.56 -2.63 19.46
CA ASP A 37 -9.01 -3.97 19.27
C ASP A 37 -10.15 -4.95 18.94
N ILE A 38 -10.45 -5.09 17.65
CA ILE A 38 -11.39 -6.09 17.14
C ILE A 38 -10.69 -7.44 17.25
N ASP A 39 -11.27 -8.35 18.04
CA ASP A 39 -10.91 -9.75 18.02
C ASP A 39 -11.47 -10.37 16.74
N VAL A 40 -10.59 -10.83 15.85
CA VAL A 40 -10.99 -11.36 14.53
C VAL A 40 -10.60 -12.83 14.47
N ASP A 41 -11.60 -13.69 14.26
CA ASP A 41 -11.41 -15.13 14.10
C ASP A 41 -10.51 -15.45 12.91
N ASP A 42 -9.51 -16.31 13.12
CA ASP A 42 -8.45 -16.66 12.16
C ASP A 42 -8.96 -17.14 10.79
N GLU A 43 -10.16 -17.73 10.71
CA GLU A 43 -10.75 -18.22 9.45
C GLU A 43 -11.14 -17.12 8.46
N ASN A 44 -11.47 -15.91 8.92
CA ASN A 44 -11.97 -14.82 8.07
C ASN A 44 -11.16 -13.52 8.21
N VAL A 45 -9.96 -13.59 8.82
CA VAL A 45 -9.15 -12.40 9.11
C VAL A 45 -8.78 -11.64 7.84
N ASP A 46 -8.45 -12.34 6.78
CA ASP A 46 -8.10 -11.74 5.50
C ASP A 46 -9.25 -10.90 4.93
N ILE A 47 -10.47 -11.44 4.92
CA ILE A 47 -11.67 -10.75 4.42
C ILE A 47 -11.96 -9.53 5.29
N VAL A 48 -11.97 -9.69 6.61
CA VAL A 48 -12.29 -8.61 7.55
C VAL A 48 -11.27 -7.49 7.46
N LEU A 49 -9.96 -7.79 7.52
CA LEU A 49 -8.91 -6.77 7.46
C LEU A 49 -8.83 -6.08 6.10
N ASN A 50 -9.09 -6.80 5.01
CA ASN A 50 -9.16 -6.20 3.68
C ASN A 50 -10.38 -5.28 3.55
N ASN A 51 -11.53 -5.66 4.10
CA ASN A 51 -12.73 -4.81 4.11
C ASN A 51 -12.50 -3.54 4.92
N ILE A 52 -11.90 -3.67 6.10
CA ILE A 52 -11.52 -2.53 6.95
C ILE A 52 -10.60 -1.56 6.18
N ARG A 53 -9.58 -2.09 5.49
CA ARG A 53 -8.68 -1.30 4.65
C ARG A 53 -9.44 -0.60 3.54
N ASN A 54 -10.28 -1.32 2.79
CA ASN A 54 -11.01 -0.77 1.66
C ASN A 54 -11.98 0.35 2.08
N ILE A 55 -12.72 0.16 3.18
CA ILE A 55 -13.64 1.18 3.72
C ILE A 55 -12.84 2.42 4.15
N SER A 56 -11.73 2.24 4.86
CA SER A 56 -10.88 3.36 5.26
C SER A 56 -10.34 4.15 4.07
N GLN A 57 -9.89 3.45 3.03
CA GLN A 57 -9.36 4.09 1.83
C GLN A 57 -10.46 4.82 1.05
N LEU A 58 -11.65 4.23 0.95
CA LEU A 58 -12.79 4.85 0.28
C LEU A 58 -13.21 6.17 0.95
N LEU A 59 -13.29 6.19 2.28
CA LEU A 59 -13.61 7.40 3.04
C LEU A 59 -12.63 8.54 2.76
N VAL A 60 -11.34 8.22 2.56
CA VAL A 60 -10.35 9.22 2.19
C VAL A 60 -10.55 9.72 0.77
N VAL A 61 -10.78 8.82 -0.18
CA VAL A 61 -11.05 9.20 -1.58
C VAL A 61 -12.26 10.14 -1.67
N GLU A 62 -13.33 9.86 -0.93
CA GLU A 62 -14.52 10.71 -0.90
C GLU A 62 -14.29 12.07 -0.23
N SER A 63 -13.32 12.15 0.69
CA SER A 63 -13.00 13.38 1.42
C SER A 63 -12.01 14.31 0.71
N VAL A 64 -11.23 13.78 -0.22
CA VAL A 64 -10.21 14.54 -0.95
C VAL A 64 -10.87 15.46 -1.97
N ASP A 65 -10.37 16.70 -2.05
CA ASP A 65 -10.86 17.66 -3.05
C ASP A 65 -10.59 17.13 -4.47
N LYS A 66 -11.57 17.30 -5.37
CA LYS A 66 -11.44 16.91 -6.78
C LYS A 66 -10.33 17.68 -7.49
N ASN A 67 -10.00 18.87 -7.00
CA ASN A 67 -8.89 19.68 -7.51
C ASN A 67 -7.53 19.31 -6.89
N ASN A 68 -7.46 18.27 -6.04
CA ASN A 68 -6.20 17.80 -5.50
C ASN A 68 -5.34 17.20 -6.65
N PRO A 69 -4.08 17.66 -6.82
CA PRO A 69 -3.16 17.16 -7.84
C PRO A 69 -2.97 15.64 -7.85
N LEU A 70 -2.99 14.98 -6.68
CA LEU A 70 -2.95 13.52 -6.58
C LEU A 70 -4.20 12.86 -7.17
N SER A 71 -5.39 13.42 -6.91
CA SER A 71 -6.64 12.91 -7.51
C SER A 71 -6.59 13.09 -9.02
N THR A 72 -6.19 14.28 -9.50
CA THR A 72 -6.04 14.55 -10.94
C THR A 72 -5.08 13.57 -11.62
N MET A 73 -3.97 13.20 -10.97
CA MET A 73 -3.02 12.21 -11.49
C MET A 73 -3.61 10.80 -11.59
N ILE A 74 -4.42 10.40 -10.60
CA ILE A 74 -5.11 9.11 -10.56
C ILE A 74 -6.24 9.06 -11.59
N ASP A 75 -7.08 10.09 -11.64
CA ASP A 75 -8.24 10.18 -12.53
C ASP A 75 -7.84 10.28 -14.00
N SER A 76 -6.73 10.96 -14.31
CA SER A 76 -6.13 10.99 -15.65
C SER A 76 -5.51 9.65 -16.08
N GLY A 77 -5.34 8.70 -15.14
CA GLY A 77 -4.67 7.43 -15.39
C GLY A 77 -3.17 7.57 -15.66
N SER A 78 -2.57 8.72 -15.36
CA SER A 78 -1.15 8.98 -15.63
C SER A 78 -0.25 8.23 -14.66
N LYS A 79 -0.55 8.25 -13.36
CA LYS A 79 0.19 7.49 -12.34
C LYS A 79 -0.60 7.33 -11.04
N GLY A 80 -0.41 6.19 -10.39
CA GLY A 80 -1.01 5.89 -9.09
C GLY A 80 -2.42 5.33 -9.21
N SER A 81 -3.01 5.02 -8.07
CA SER A 81 -4.34 4.45 -7.91
C SER A 81 -4.97 4.93 -6.60
N PHE A 82 -6.27 4.72 -6.43
CA PHE A 82 -6.96 5.00 -5.15
C PHE A 82 -6.33 4.26 -3.97
N VAL A 83 -5.76 3.07 -4.18
CA VAL A 83 -5.02 2.33 -3.14
C VAL A 83 -3.76 3.07 -2.71
N ASN A 84 -3.05 3.71 -3.66
CA ASN A 84 -1.86 4.51 -3.33
C ASN A 84 -2.24 5.73 -2.49
N LEU A 85 -3.29 6.46 -2.88
CA LEU A 85 -3.82 7.57 -2.10
C LEU A 85 -4.24 7.11 -0.70
N GLY A 86 -4.93 5.97 -0.62
CA GLY A 86 -5.31 5.33 0.64
C GLY A 86 -4.11 5.02 1.54
N HIS A 87 -3.03 4.44 1.02
CA HIS A 87 -1.83 4.19 1.82
C HIS A 87 -1.12 5.48 2.27
N ILE A 88 -1.14 6.53 1.43
CA ILE A 88 -0.52 7.81 1.74
C ILE A 88 -1.28 8.53 2.85
N SER A 89 -2.62 8.51 2.79
CA SER A 89 -3.48 9.41 3.57
C SER A 89 -4.37 8.71 4.61
N SER A 90 -4.64 7.40 4.49
CA SER A 90 -5.55 6.64 5.38
C SER A 90 -4.82 5.66 6.30
N LEU A 91 -4.50 4.46 5.81
CA LEU A 91 -3.81 3.38 6.50
C LEU A 91 -3.20 2.42 5.49
N ILE A 92 -2.12 1.73 5.88
CA ILE A 92 -1.50 0.68 5.07
C ILE A 92 -2.30 -0.63 5.14
N GLY A 93 -2.66 -1.08 6.34
CA GLY A 93 -3.40 -2.32 6.57
C GLY A 93 -2.52 -3.51 6.96
N GLN A 94 -3.04 -4.72 6.75
CA GLN A 94 -2.37 -5.96 7.14
C GLN A 94 -1.11 -6.20 6.30
N GLN A 95 0.02 -6.47 6.97
CA GLN A 95 1.23 -6.93 6.29
C GLN A 95 1.24 -8.44 6.19
N TRP A 96 1.39 -8.97 4.98
CA TRP A 96 1.37 -10.40 4.69
C TRP A 96 2.78 -10.90 4.41
N ILE A 97 3.15 -12.00 5.06
CA ILE A 97 4.48 -12.59 4.98
C ILE A 97 4.30 -14.06 4.63
N ARG A 98 4.74 -14.47 3.46
CA ARG A 98 4.51 -15.81 2.88
C ARG A 98 3.02 -16.18 2.92
N GLU A 99 2.19 -15.26 2.45
CA GLU A 99 0.72 -15.40 2.36
C GLU A 99 0.02 -15.59 3.72
N LYS A 100 0.72 -15.36 4.83
CA LYS A 100 0.18 -15.49 6.18
C LYS A 100 0.45 -14.22 6.98
N ARG A 101 -0.29 -14.04 8.07
CA ARG A 101 0.07 -13.02 9.07
C ARG A 101 1.45 -13.36 9.65
N PRO A 102 2.24 -12.37 10.10
CA PRO A 102 3.51 -12.58 10.74
C PRO A 102 3.44 -13.69 11.79
N ALA A 103 4.26 -14.73 11.58
CA ALA A 103 4.23 -15.92 12.40
C ALA A 103 4.76 -15.62 13.82
N ARG A 104 4.10 -16.20 14.82
CA ARG A 104 4.46 -16.10 16.24
C ARG A 104 5.57 -17.10 16.59
N VAL A 105 6.77 -16.86 16.09
CA VAL A 105 7.90 -17.81 16.17
C VAL A 105 8.75 -17.68 17.43
N LEU A 106 8.59 -16.61 18.21
CA LEU A 106 9.38 -16.40 19.42
C LEU A 106 8.83 -17.19 20.62
N PRO A 107 9.65 -17.39 21.67
CA PRO A 107 9.16 -17.99 22.91
C PRO A 107 7.92 -17.25 23.44
N SER A 108 6.98 -18.03 23.97
CA SER A 108 5.67 -17.56 24.45
C SER A 108 4.71 -17.09 23.36
N ASP A 109 4.75 -17.69 22.18
CA ASP A 109 3.82 -17.47 21.07
C ASP A 109 3.63 -15.98 20.73
N ARG A 110 4.72 -15.32 20.30
CA ARG A 110 4.69 -13.91 19.90
C ARG A 110 5.51 -13.66 18.64
N ALA A 111 5.13 -12.64 17.88
CA ALA A 111 5.84 -12.26 16.66
C ALA A 111 7.09 -11.41 16.94
N LEU A 112 7.03 -10.54 17.95
CA LEU A 112 8.15 -9.70 18.41
C LEU A 112 8.29 -9.71 19.93
N VAL A 113 9.51 -9.54 20.44
CA VAL A 113 9.81 -9.51 21.89
C VAL A 113 9.12 -8.34 22.59
N TRP A 114 8.79 -7.29 21.85
CA TRP A 114 8.07 -6.11 22.35
C TRP A 114 6.65 -6.42 22.83
N TYR A 115 6.01 -7.44 22.26
CA TYR A 115 4.65 -7.81 22.61
C TYR A 115 4.62 -8.78 23.79
N SER A 116 3.51 -8.74 24.52
CA SER A 116 3.22 -9.65 25.62
C SER A 116 3.21 -11.10 25.14
N PRO A 117 3.52 -12.06 26.03
CA PRO A 117 3.27 -13.48 25.78
C PRO A 117 1.85 -13.73 25.25
N TYR A 118 1.72 -14.54 24.19
CA TYR A 118 0.44 -14.94 23.58
C TYR A 118 -0.39 -13.78 23.01
N ASP A 119 0.25 -12.66 22.67
CA ASP A 119 -0.45 -11.51 22.11
C ASP A 119 -1.04 -11.82 20.72
N SER A 120 -2.38 -11.74 20.63
CA SER A 120 -3.16 -11.90 19.41
C SER A 120 -3.64 -10.59 18.80
N SER A 121 -3.18 -9.44 19.31
CA SER A 121 -3.57 -8.14 18.79
C SER A 121 -3.26 -7.99 17.30
N LEU A 122 -4.08 -7.19 16.61
CA LEU A 122 -3.89 -6.90 15.19
C LEU A 122 -2.48 -6.33 14.93
N GLN A 123 -2.04 -5.40 15.76
CA GLN A 123 -0.71 -4.79 15.66
C GLN A 123 0.41 -5.82 15.96
N GLY A 124 0.20 -6.67 16.97
CA GLY A 124 1.09 -7.79 17.33
C GLY A 124 1.38 -8.73 16.17
N GLN A 125 0.46 -8.80 15.22
CA GLN A 125 0.55 -9.61 14.02
C GLN A 125 0.52 -8.74 12.75
N GLY A 126 1.17 -7.58 12.77
CA GLY A 126 1.53 -6.85 11.54
C GLY A 126 0.43 -6.03 10.89
N PHE A 127 -0.67 -5.73 11.57
CA PHE A 127 -1.63 -4.74 11.07
C PHE A 127 -1.12 -3.31 11.32
N VAL A 128 -1.04 -2.52 10.26
CA VAL A 128 -0.53 -1.14 10.28
C VAL A 128 -1.70 -0.17 10.11
N ASN A 129 -2.20 0.37 11.23
CA ASN A 129 -3.28 1.36 11.30
C ASN A 129 -2.80 2.82 11.15
N SER A 130 -1.68 3.05 10.46
CA SER A 130 -1.14 4.39 10.19
C SER A 130 -0.89 4.56 8.69
N SER A 131 -0.94 5.80 8.20
CA SER A 131 -0.61 6.14 6.81
C SER A 131 0.87 6.53 6.65
N TYR A 132 1.35 6.68 5.41
CA TYR A 132 2.68 7.22 5.17
C TYR A 132 2.81 8.69 5.63
N SER A 133 1.77 9.50 5.50
CA SER A 133 1.79 10.91 5.95
C SER A 133 1.86 11.03 7.48
N GLN A 134 1.24 10.12 8.22
CA GLN A 134 1.34 10.05 9.69
C GLN A 134 2.68 9.48 10.16
N GLY A 135 3.31 8.63 9.35
CA GLY A 135 4.52 7.91 9.70
C GLY A 135 4.27 6.66 10.56
N PHE A 136 5.33 5.87 10.74
CA PHE A 136 5.27 4.57 11.42
C PHE A 136 6.05 4.57 12.73
N ASN A 137 5.54 3.85 13.73
CA ASN A 137 6.38 3.45 14.85
C ASN A 137 7.38 2.37 14.39
N PRO A 138 8.49 2.14 15.10
CA PRO A 138 9.52 1.18 14.70
C PRO A 138 8.99 -0.25 14.48
N ILE A 139 7.95 -0.64 15.22
CA ILE A 139 7.36 -1.98 15.16
C ILE A 139 6.57 -2.17 13.86
N LYS A 140 5.69 -1.23 13.52
CA LYS A 140 4.96 -1.18 12.25
C LYS A 140 5.94 -1.11 11.08
N TYR A 141 6.97 -0.28 11.20
CA TYR A 141 8.02 -0.15 10.19
C TYR A 141 8.76 -1.48 9.97
N PHE A 142 9.04 -2.24 11.03
CA PHE A 142 9.68 -3.54 10.93
C PHE A 142 8.84 -4.54 10.14
N PHE A 143 7.55 -4.71 10.48
CA PHE A 143 6.66 -5.59 9.72
C PHE A 143 6.50 -5.16 8.27
N HIS A 144 6.41 -3.84 8.02
CA HIS A 144 6.34 -3.30 6.66
C HIS A 144 7.60 -3.61 5.84
N CYS A 145 8.78 -3.46 6.44
CA CYS A 145 10.04 -3.84 5.79
C CYS A 145 10.13 -5.35 5.54
N GLN A 146 9.56 -6.18 6.41
CA GLN A 146 9.56 -7.62 6.24
C GLN A 146 8.74 -8.05 5.02
N GLU A 147 7.53 -7.51 4.84
CA GLU A 147 6.75 -7.69 3.60
C GLU A 147 7.49 -7.11 2.39
N GLY A 148 8.02 -5.89 2.50
CA GLY A 148 8.73 -5.22 1.42
C GLY A 148 9.92 -6.04 0.91
N ARG A 149 10.67 -6.68 1.81
CA ARG A 149 11.79 -7.57 1.45
C ARG A 149 11.31 -8.80 0.67
N GLU A 150 10.22 -9.44 1.10
CA GLU A 150 9.65 -10.57 0.38
C GLU A 150 9.24 -10.19 -1.04
N ARG A 151 8.58 -9.04 -1.20
CA ARG A 151 8.22 -8.49 -2.50
C ARG A 151 9.44 -8.30 -3.40
N LEU A 152 10.53 -7.74 -2.88
CA LEU A 152 11.78 -7.54 -3.64
C LEU A 152 12.44 -8.87 -4.05
N VAL A 153 12.45 -9.85 -3.15
CA VAL A 153 12.97 -11.19 -3.46
C VAL A 153 12.14 -11.86 -4.57
N ASN A 154 10.81 -11.78 -4.47
CA ASN A 154 9.90 -12.35 -5.47
C ASN A 154 10.08 -11.70 -6.85
N ILE A 155 10.32 -10.38 -6.91
CA ILE A 155 10.65 -9.70 -8.16
C ILE A 155 11.94 -10.28 -8.77
N GLY A 156 12.96 -10.50 -7.96
CA GLY A 156 14.23 -11.08 -8.42
C GLY A 156 14.05 -12.48 -9.04
N VAL A 157 13.35 -13.37 -8.34
CA VAL A 157 13.09 -14.75 -8.79
C VAL A 157 12.17 -14.79 -10.02
N ASN A 158 11.05 -14.06 -9.99
CA ASN A 158 10.09 -14.06 -11.10
C ASN A 158 10.70 -13.48 -12.38
N THR A 159 11.62 -12.52 -12.26
CA THR A 159 12.33 -11.96 -13.43
C THR A 159 13.25 -13.01 -14.08
N SER A 160 14.00 -13.78 -13.27
CA SER A 160 14.86 -14.84 -13.82
C SER A 160 14.05 -15.94 -14.49
N ASP A 161 12.95 -16.35 -13.88
CA ASP A 161 12.11 -17.44 -14.38
C ASP A 161 11.39 -17.03 -15.66
N ALA A 162 10.82 -15.82 -15.70
CA ALA A 162 10.18 -15.29 -16.89
C ALA A 162 11.15 -15.22 -18.09
N GLY A 163 12.39 -14.76 -17.86
CA GLY A 163 13.42 -14.71 -18.89
C GLY A 163 13.83 -16.11 -19.40
N TYR A 164 13.95 -17.08 -18.50
CA TYR A 164 14.25 -18.47 -18.87
C TYR A 164 13.12 -19.09 -19.69
N ILE A 165 11.86 -18.94 -19.24
CA ILE A 165 10.68 -19.43 -19.94
C ILE A 165 10.56 -18.80 -21.33
N GLN A 166 10.72 -17.48 -21.44
CA GLN A 166 10.70 -16.77 -22.73
C GLN A 166 11.75 -17.34 -23.70
N ARG A 167 12.99 -17.54 -23.23
CA ARG A 167 14.07 -18.12 -24.05
C ARG A 167 13.74 -19.55 -24.46
N HIS A 168 13.15 -20.33 -23.57
CA HIS A 168 12.82 -21.72 -23.86
C HIS A 168 11.73 -21.83 -24.93
N ILE A 169 10.68 -21.00 -24.83
CA ILE A 169 9.61 -20.89 -25.83
C ILE A 169 10.19 -20.48 -27.18
N SER A 170 11.02 -19.43 -27.20
CA SER A 170 11.62 -18.91 -28.45
C SER A 170 12.55 -19.90 -29.15
N LYS A 171 13.12 -20.88 -28.44
CA LYS A 171 14.00 -21.91 -29.02
C LYS A 171 13.27 -23.20 -29.38
N SER A 172 12.08 -23.42 -28.80
CA SER A 172 11.26 -24.60 -29.08
C SER A 172 10.34 -24.38 -30.28
N MET A 173 10.08 -23.13 -30.65
CA MET A 173 9.51 -22.73 -31.94
C MET A 173 10.60 -22.67 -33.00
#